data_AF-F3BC99-F1
#
_entry.id   AF-F3BC99-F1
#
_cell.length_a   1.000
_cell.length_b   1.000
_cell.length_c   1.000
_cell.angle_alpha   90.00
_cell.angle_beta   90.00
_cell.angle_gamma   90.00
#
_symmetry.space_group_name_H-M   'P 1'
#
loop_
_entity.id
_entity.type
_entity.pdbx_description
1 polymer ?
#
loop_
_entity_poly.entity_id
_entity_poly.type
_entity_poly.pdbx_seq_one_letter_code
_entity_poly.pdbx_strand_id
1 'polypeptide(L)' 'MVDFRTNYAKDIASRVRETYGSKISIFENVIPLSVKVAEASAEGKSIYCHCPNGKVSMAYENLTQEVLENEK' A
#
# COMPACT_ATOMS: atom_id res chain seq x y z
N MET A 1 1.42 4.34 3.46
CA MET A 1 1.56 4.79 2.06
C MET A 1 3.02 5.11 1.81
N VAL A 2 3.64 4.53 0.78
CA VAL A 2 5.10 4.62 0.56
C VAL A 2 5.37 5.44 -0.70
N ASP A 3 6.23 6.44 -0.58
CA ASP A 3 6.70 7.19 -1.74
C ASP A 3 7.95 6.51 -2.31
N PHE A 4 7.77 5.70 -3.36
CA PHE A 4 8.85 4.97 -4.02
C PHE A 4 9.86 5.86 -4.75
N ARG A 5 9.69 7.20 -4.76
CA ARG A 5 10.61 8.13 -5.43
C ARG A 5 11.86 8.40 -4.59
N THR A 6 11.85 8.07 -3.31
CA THR A 6 12.99 8.25 -2.41
C THR A 6 13.60 6.92 -1.98
N ASN A 7 14.93 6.78 -2.12
CA ASN A 7 15.65 5.60 -1.61
C ASN A 7 15.48 5.43 -0.09
N TYR A 8 15.28 6.54 0.64
CA TYR A 8 14.97 6.52 2.07
C TYR A 8 13.69 5.74 2.40
N ALA A 9 12.63 5.85 1.60
CA ALA A 9 11.39 5.13 1.87
C ALA A 9 11.59 3.60 1.77
N LYS A 10 12.44 3.15 0.84
CA LYS A 10 12.81 1.73 0.72
C LYS A 10 13.65 1.26 1.91
N ASP A 11 14.64 2.07 2.29
CA ASP A 11 15.55 1.75 3.40
C ASP A 11 14.80 1.68 4.73
N ILE A 12 13.91 2.65 5.00
CA ILE A 12 13.04 2.65 6.18
C ILE A 12 12.11 1.44 6.19
N ALA A 13 11.48 1.11 5.06
CA ALA A 13 10.60 -0.06 4.96
C ALA A 13 11.37 -1.38 5.25
N SER A 14 12.59 -1.51 4.73
CA SER A 14 13.46 -2.66 5.00
C SER A 14 13.82 -2.73 6.48
N ARG A 15 14.21 -1.61 7.08
CA ARG A 15 14.60 -1.53 8.49
C ARG A 15 13.45 -1.86 9.43
N VAL A 16 12.23 -1.41 9.09
CA VAL A 16 11.01 -1.76 9.83
C VAL A 16 10.73 -3.26 9.71
N ARG A 17 10.89 -3.86 8.53
CA ARG A 17 10.76 -5.31 8.34
C ARG A 17 11.80 -6.11 9.11
N GLU A 18 13.06 -5.70 9.09
CA GLU A 18 14.12 -6.39 9.87
C GLU A 18 13.88 -6.30 11.38
N THR A 19 13.44 -5.13 11.87
CA THR A 19 13.28 -4.88 13.30
C THR A 19 12.00 -5.51 13.86
N TYR A 20 10.90 -5.43 13.11
CA TYR A 20 9.58 -5.83 13.58
C TYR A 20 9.03 -7.09 12.90
N GLY A 21 9.62 -7.56 11.80
CA GLY A 21 9.15 -8.73 11.06
C GLY A 21 9.12 -10.02 11.89
N SER A 22 9.94 -10.10 12.95
CA SER A 22 9.92 -11.23 13.88
C SER A 22 8.76 -11.19 14.89
N LYS A 23 8.09 -10.05 15.05
CA LYS A 23 7.00 -9.83 16.02
C LYS A 23 5.66 -9.49 15.38
N ILE A 24 5.69 -8.91 14.19
CA ILE A 24 4.52 -8.42 13.46
C ILE A 24 4.69 -8.84 12.00
N SER A 25 3.73 -9.59 11.48
CA SER A 25 3.66 -9.91 10.06
C SER A 25 3.44 -8.63 9.26
N ILE A 26 4.45 -8.21 8.51
CA ILE A 26 4.37 -7.02 7.65
C ILE A 26 4.06 -7.52 6.24
N PHE A 27 2.95 -7.06 5.68
CA PHE A 27 2.53 -7.41 4.32
C PHE A 27 3.59 -7.02 3.27
N GLU A 28 3.75 -7.88 2.27
CA GLU A 28 4.65 -7.67 1.15
C GLU A 28 4.14 -6.57 0.23
N ASN A 29 2.82 -6.48 0.09
CA ASN A 29 2.19 -5.60 -0.86
C ASN A 29 2.09 -4.15 -0.32
N VAL A 30 2.68 -3.21 -1.05
CA VAL A 30 2.83 -1.81 -0.61
C VAL A 30 1.94 -0.88 -1.42
N ILE A 31 1.20 -0.01 -0.74
CA ILE A 31 0.37 1.02 -1.40
C ILE A 31 1.25 2.25 -1.72
N PRO A 32 1.48 2.57 -3.01
CA PRO A 32 2.27 3.72 -3.40
C PRO A 32 1.50 5.03 -3.21
N LEU A 33 2.22 6.11 -2.91
CA LEU A 33 1.64 7.46 -2.89
C LEU A 33 1.26 7.88 -4.32
N SER A 34 0.03 8.35 -4.52
CA SER A 34 -0.44 8.86 -5.81
C SER A 34 -1.37 10.05 -5.62
N VAL A 35 -1.27 11.02 -6.53
CA VAL A 35 -2.15 12.21 -6.55
C VAL A 35 -3.61 11.80 -6.68
N LYS A 36 -3.91 10.78 -7.49
CA LYS A 36 -5.25 10.22 -7.67
C LYS A 36 -5.88 9.70 -6.38
N VAL A 37 -5.07 9.20 -5.45
CA VAL A 37 -5.54 8.76 -4.13
C VAL A 37 -5.85 9.96 -3.26
N ALA A 38 -5.01 10.98 -3.30
CA ALA A 38 -5.25 12.22 -2.59
C ALA A 38 -6.51 12.93 -3.11
N GLU A 39 -6.73 12.95 -4.43
CA GLU A 39 -7.94 13.47 -5.07
C GLU A 39 -9.18 12.67 -4.70
N ALA A 40 -9.14 11.33 -4.82
CA ALA A 40 -10.25 10.46 -4.42
C ALA A 40 -10.59 10.61 -2.92
N SER A 41 -9.58 10.74 -2.06
CA SER A 41 -9.75 10.97 -0.63
C SER A 41 -10.37 12.34 -0.34
N ALA A 42 -9.97 13.38 -1.08
CA ALA A 42 -10.56 14.72 -0.97
C ALA A 42 -12.02 14.76 -1.47
N GLU A 43 -12.35 13.98 -2.49
CA GLU A 43 -13.73 13.80 -2.97
C GLU A 43 -14.58 12.90 -2.08
N GLY A 44 -13.99 12.18 -1.11
CA GLY A 44 -14.67 11.20 -0.28
C GLY A 44 -15.18 9.99 -1.07
N LYS A 45 -14.55 9.67 -2.20
CA LYS A 45 -14.92 8.54 -3.06
C LYS A 45 -13.85 7.46 -3.01
N SER A 46 -14.27 6.21 -3.15
CA SER A 46 -13.34 5.09 -3.25
C SER A 46 -12.42 5.23 -4.47
N ILE A 47 -11.15 4.85 -4.32
CA ILE A 47 -10.17 4.87 -5.40
C ILE A 47 -10.61 4.04 -6.62
N TYR A 48 -11.41 2.99 -6.40
CA TYR A 48 -12.02 2.19 -7.47
C TYR A 48 -13.03 2.97 -8.31
N CYS A 49 -13.77 3.90 -7.71
CA CYS A 49 -14.73 4.75 -8.45
C CYS A 49 -14.00 5.85 -9.21
N HIS A 50 -12.94 6.43 -8.63
CA HIS A 50 -12.21 7.52 -9.26
C HIS A 50 -11.22 7.01 -10.34
N CYS A 51 -10.57 5.86 -10.12
CA CYS A 51 -9.61 5.26 -11.04
C CYS A 51 -9.54 3.73 -10.89
N PRO A 52 -10.45 2.96 -11.51
CA PRO A 52 -10.50 1.50 -11.36
C PRO A 52 -9.22 0.80 -11.85
N ASN A 53 -8.66 1.24 -12.98
CA ASN A 53 -7.47 0.64 -13.60
C ASN A 53 -6.14 1.33 -13.19
N GLY A 54 -6.13 1.99 -12.04
CA GLY A 54 -4.94 2.66 -11.52
C GLY A 54 -3.97 1.70 -10.84
N LYS A 55 -2.67 1.97 -10.91
CA LYS A 55 -1.63 1.25 -10.13
C LYS A 55 -1.96 1.15 -8.65
N VAL A 56 -2.67 2.14 -8.09
CA VAL A 56 -3.06 2.14 -6.69
C VAL A 56 -4.24 1.23 -6.40
N SER A 57 -5.25 1.21 -7.27
CA SER A 57 -6.41 0.31 -7.11
C SER A 57 -5.98 -1.15 -7.14
N MET A 58 -5.06 -1.50 -8.04
CA MET A 58 -4.42 -2.82 -8.05
C MET A 58 -3.60 -3.09 -6.77
N ALA A 59 -2.88 -2.09 -6.25
CA ALA A 59 -2.15 -2.26 -5.00
C ALA A 59 -3.11 -2.51 -3.81
N TYR A 60 -4.27 -1.85 -3.75
CA TYR A 60 -5.29 -2.14 -2.74
C TYR A 60 -5.92 -3.52 -2.91
N GLU A 61 -6.18 -3.94 -4.15
CA GLU A 61 -6.71 -5.28 -4.46
C GLU A 61 -5.75 -6.38 -4.02
N ASN A 62 -4.49 -6.29 -4.42
CA ASN A 62 -3.45 -7.22 -4.03
C ASN A 62 -3.26 -7.28 -2.50
N LEU A 63 -3.33 -6.14 -1.81
CA LEU A 63 -3.23 -6.11 -0.35
C LEU A 63 -4.44 -6.83 0.28
N THR A 64 -5.63 -6.61 -0.26
CA THR A 64 -6.86 -7.24 0.24
C THR A 64 -6.79 -8.77 0.06
N GLN A 65 -6.27 -9.23 -1.08
CA GLN A 65 -6.04 -10.66 -1.32
C GLN A 65 -5.03 -11.24 -0.33
N GLU A 66 -3.90 -10.56 -0.09
CA GLU A 66 -2.89 -10.99 0.86
C GLU A 66 -3.44 -11.08 2.29
N VAL A 67 -4.31 -10.15 2.71
CA VAL A 67 -4.98 -10.19 4.01
C VAL A 67 -5.91 -11.41 4.11
N LEU A 68 -6.72 -11.66 3.08
CA LEU A 68 -7.65 -12.80 3.05
C LEU A 68 -6.92 -14.15 3.08
N GLU A 69 -5.73 -14.23 2.49
CA GLU A 69 -4.88 -15.43 2.54
C GLU A 69 -4.24 -15.63 3.91
N ASN A 70 -3.85 -14.55 4.60
CA ASN A 70 -3.25 -14.61 5.94
C ASN A 70 -4.27 -14.76 7.09
N GLU A 71 -5.57 -14.58 6.83
CA GLU A 71 -6.63 -14.74 7.83
C GLU A 71 -7.01 -16.22 8.09
N LYS A 72 -6.55 -17.16 7.26
CA LYS A 72 -6.78 -18.61 7.42
C LYS A 72 -5.75 -19.30 8.30
#